data_AF-A0A945E769-F1
#
_entry.id   AF-A0A945E769-F1
#
_cell.length_a   1.000
_cell.length_b   1.000
_cell.length_c   1.000
_cell.angle_alpha   90.00
_cell.angle_beta   90.00
_cell.angle_gamma   90.00
#
_symmetry.space_group_name_H-M   'P 1'
#
loop_
_entity.id
_entity.type
_entity.pdbx_description
1 polymer ?
#
loop_
_entity_poly.entity_id
_entity_poly.type
_entity_poly.pdbx_seq_one_letter_code
_entity_poly.pdbx_strand_id
1 'polypeptide(L)'
;NSVIYLEENYEQKYDGFDPSSPESVISLVLMQEEYLDQSILIANLIQNIFVNDLKRKNRTVKQAGFIVLKYTYMPSVLIETGFLTNKKEGAYLNSKNGQKEMAASIAKGIIKYKNKIRTFSTGPSSSFIVKEDNSNNLNLKIQIASGSKFLPLKSYNFKGLSQLSYSKNGKNYKYYFENTDSYSKAKQYLEKAKKVGFKDAIITAFNNGKRISMDDFFIINSN
;
A
#
# COMPACT_ATOMS: atom_id res chain seq x y z
N ASN A 1 -23.59 -2.45 14.14
CA ASN A 1 -22.29 -2.06 14.74
C ASN A 1 -22.24 -0.55 14.91
N SER A 2 -22.74 -0.03 16.02
CA SER A 2 -22.79 1.41 16.34
C SER A 2 -21.54 1.93 17.08
N VAL A 3 -20.53 1.07 17.28
CA VAL A 3 -19.31 1.42 18.04
C VAL A 3 -18.41 2.42 17.29
N ILE A 4 -18.57 2.52 15.96
CA ILE A 4 -17.85 3.48 15.11
C ILE A 4 -18.18 4.94 15.48
N TYR A 5 -19.41 5.19 15.97
CA TYR A 5 -19.86 6.52 16.39
C TYR A 5 -19.33 6.97 17.76
N LEU A 6 -18.65 6.07 18.49
CA LEU A 6 -18.07 6.36 19.80
C LEU A 6 -16.60 6.79 19.70
N GLU A 7 -16.00 6.75 18.50
CA GLU A 7 -14.66 7.32 18.27
C GLU A 7 -14.76 8.84 18.12
N GLU A 8 -14.04 9.60 18.95
CA GLU A 8 -13.85 11.03 18.73
C GLU A 8 -13.20 11.24 17.35
N ASN A 9 -13.80 12.12 16.53
CA ASN A 9 -13.47 12.41 15.12
C ASN A 9 -13.88 11.38 14.04
N TYR A 10 -14.92 10.56 14.26
CA TYR A 10 -15.42 9.65 13.22
C TYR A 10 -15.81 10.37 11.89
N GLU A 11 -16.36 11.60 11.97
CA GLU A 11 -16.73 12.39 10.77
C GLU A 11 -15.50 12.82 9.94
N GLN A 12 -14.35 13.13 10.56
CA GLN A 12 -13.12 13.49 9.85
C GLN A 12 -12.31 12.27 9.38
N LYS A 13 -12.47 11.12 10.05
CA LYS A 13 -11.75 9.88 9.73
C LYS A 13 -12.45 9.05 8.64
N TYR A 14 -13.76 9.24 8.47
CA TYR A 14 -14.60 8.47 7.55
C TYR A 14 -15.43 9.31 6.55
N ASP A 15 -15.23 10.64 6.50
CA ASP A 15 -15.62 11.59 5.45
C ASP A 15 -16.98 11.31 4.75
N GLY A 16 -18.03 11.02 5.54
CA GLY A 16 -19.39 10.77 5.03
C GLY A 16 -19.84 9.31 4.88
N PHE A 17 -19.23 8.37 5.62
CA PHE A 17 -19.65 6.96 5.68
C PHE A 17 -21.14 6.79 6.07
N ASP A 18 -21.94 6.23 5.15
CA ASP A 18 -23.33 5.83 5.40
C ASP A 18 -23.43 4.29 5.46
N PRO A 19 -23.59 3.70 6.66
CA PRO A 19 -23.67 2.24 6.82
C PRO A 19 -24.92 1.60 6.20
N SER A 20 -25.87 2.39 5.70
CA SER A 20 -27.05 1.91 4.99
C SER A 20 -26.87 1.84 3.46
N SER A 21 -25.78 2.41 2.92
CA SER A 21 -25.44 2.36 1.49
C SER A 21 -24.61 1.11 1.16
N PRO A 22 -25.01 0.30 0.16
CA PRO A 22 -24.23 -0.82 -0.36
C PRO A 22 -22.77 -0.45 -0.74
N GLU A 23 -22.55 0.75 -1.27
CA GLU A 23 -21.25 1.25 -1.70
C GLU A 23 -20.29 1.49 -0.54
N SER A 24 -20.80 1.97 0.60
CA SER A 24 -20.03 2.17 1.83
C SER A 24 -19.65 0.84 2.48
N VAL A 25 -20.54 -0.15 2.44
CA VAL A 25 -20.25 -1.52 2.90
C VAL A 25 -19.17 -2.18 2.03
N ILE A 26 -19.25 -2.05 0.70
CA ILE A 26 -18.23 -2.57 -0.22
C ILE A 26 -16.87 -1.89 0.02
N SER A 27 -16.87 -0.56 0.18
CA SER A 27 -15.63 0.20 0.46
C SER A 27 -14.98 -0.24 1.78
N LEU A 28 -15.79 -0.47 2.81
CA LEU A 28 -15.34 -0.98 4.09
C LEU A 28 -14.74 -2.41 3.99
N VAL A 29 -15.31 -3.27 3.16
CA VAL A 29 -14.76 -4.62 2.89
C VAL A 29 -13.41 -4.51 2.18
N LEU A 30 -13.31 -3.68 1.15
CA LEU A 30 -12.05 -3.45 0.42
C LEU A 30 -10.95 -2.89 1.33
N MET A 31 -11.28 -1.97 2.24
CA MET A 31 -10.32 -1.46 3.23
C MET A 31 -9.84 -2.56 4.18
N GLN A 32 -10.74 -3.43 4.63
CA GLN A 32 -10.37 -4.59 5.46
C GLN A 32 -9.46 -5.55 4.71
N GLU A 33 -9.72 -5.81 3.43
CA GLU A 33 -8.85 -6.63 2.57
C GLU A 33 -7.46 -5.99 2.39
N GLU A 34 -7.39 -4.68 2.11
CA GLU A 34 -6.11 -3.97 1.96
C GLU A 34 -5.29 -4.02 3.27
N TYR A 35 -5.94 -3.79 4.42
CA TYR A 35 -5.26 -3.89 5.71
C TYR A 35 -4.88 -5.33 6.06
N LEU A 36 -5.62 -6.33 5.59
CA LEU A 36 -5.26 -7.73 5.74
C LEU A 36 -3.95 -8.05 4.99
N ASP A 37 -3.82 -7.62 3.73
CA ASP A 37 -2.60 -7.81 2.95
C ASP A 37 -1.40 -7.10 3.58
N GLN A 38 -1.61 -5.87 4.06
CA GLN A 38 -0.60 -5.11 4.80
C GLN A 38 -0.20 -5.81 6.12
N SER A 39 -1.15 -6.43 6.81
CA SER A 39 -0.92 -7.22 8.03
C SER A 39 -0.09 -8.47 7.74
N ILE A 40 -0.39 -9.18 6.64
CA ILE A 40 0.39 -10.33 6.18
C ILE A 40 1.82 -9.89 5.83
N LEU A 41 1.98 -8.73 5.19
CA LEU A 41 3.30 -8.20 4.83
C LEU A 41 4.16 -7.93 6.06
N ILE A 42 3.66 -7.19 7.06
CA ILE A 42 4.43 -6.91 8.28
C ILE A 42 4.68 -8.18 9.10
N ALA A 43 3.72 -9.10 9.17
CA ALA A 43 3.89 -10.40 9.83
C ALA A 43 5.06 -11.18 9.21
N ASN A 44 5.13 -11.25 7.87
CA ASN A 44 6.22 -11.96 7.18
C ASN A 44 7.58 -11.29 7.41
N LEU A 45 7.63 -9.96 7.43
CA LEU A 45 8.87 -9.23 7.72
C LEU A 45 9.40 -9.55 9.13
N ILE A 46 8.53 -9.53 10.14
CA ILE A 46 8.89 -9.87 11.52
C ILE A 46 9.32 -11.34 11.62
N GLN A 47 8.55 -12.26 11.04
CA GLN A 47 8.85 -13.69 11.04
C GLN A 47 10.23 -13.99 10.43
N ASN A 48 10.54 -13.37 9.29
CA ASN A 48 11.83 -13.54 8.63
C ASN A 48 12.99 -13.01 9.48
N ILE A 49 12.79 -11.91 10.22
CA ILE A 49 13.80 -11.41 11.17
C ILE A 49 14.02 -12.40 12.30
N PHE A 50 12.96 -12.98 12.89
CA PHE A 50 13.11 -13.98 13.94
C PHE A 50 13.87 -15.22 13.48
N VAL A 51 13.62 -15.68 12.26
CA VAL A 51 14.33 -16.82 11.67
C VAL A 51 15.79 -16.50 11.38
N ASN A 52 16.06 -15.34 10.77
CA ASN A 52 17.40 -15.02 10.27
C ASN A 52 18.32 -14.49 11.37
N ASP A 53 17.83 -13.56 12.20
CA ASP A 53 18.64 -12.85 13.19
C ASP A 53 18.70 -13.63 14.51
N LEU A 54 17.55 -14.12 15.00
CA LEU A 54 17.44 -14.81 16.29
C LEU A 54 17.48 -16.34 16.19
N LYS A 55 17.61 -16.88 14.96
CA LYS A 55 17.62 -18.33 14.68
C LYS A 55 16.43 -19.08 15.30
N ARG A 56 15.27 -18.41 15.39
CA ARG A 56 14.04 -19.04 15.89
C ARG A 56 13.45 -19.97 14.85
N LYS A 57 12.66 -20.96 15.31
CA LYS A 57 11.97 -21.89 14.42
C LYS A 57 10.98 -21.15 13.53
N ASN A 58 11.01 -21.40 12.23
CA ASN A 58 10.01 -20.86 11.32
C ASN A 58 8.66 -21.58 11.54
N ARG A 59 7.61 -20.84 11.91
CA ARG A 59 6.25 -21.36 12.16
C ARG A 59 5.21 -20.80 11.19
N THR A 60 5.69 -20.09 10.16
CA THR A 60 4.93 -19.36 9.15
C THR A 60 4.01 -18.28 9.71
N VAL A 61 3.52 -17.40 8.85
CA VAL A 61 2.43 -16.48 9.17
C VAL A 61 1.12 -17.25 9.06
N LYS A 62 0.19 -17.02 10.01
CA LYS A 62 -1.12 -17.65 10.03
C LYS A 62 -2.20 -16.60 10.22
N GLN A 63 -3.35 -16.82 9.60
CA GLN A 63 -4.56 -16.04 9.82
C GLN A 63 -5.43 -16.77 10.84
N ALA A 64 -6.03 -16.01 11.75
CA ALA A 64 -6.96 -16.52 12.75
C ALA A 64 -7.96 -15.43 13.13
N GLY A 65 -9.17 -15.83 13.53
CA GLY A 65 -10.26 -14.93 13.90
C GLY A 65 -10.13 -14.30 15.28
N PHE A 66 -8.94 -13.83 15.66
CA PHE A 66 -8.74 -13.18 16.95
C PHE A 66 -9.43 -11.81 16.98
N ILE A 67 -10.20 -11.55 18.04
CA ILE A 67 -10.99 -10.32 18.16
C ILE A 67 -10.13 -9.04 18.09
N VAL A 68 -8.91 -9.11 18.64
CA VAL A 68 -7.92 -8.02 18.62
C VAL A 68 -7.41 -7.68 17.22
N LEU A 69 -7.52 -8.61 16.26
CA LEU A 69 -7.12 -8.40 14.87
C LEU A 69 -8.33 -8.09 13.96
N LYS A 70 -9.55 -8.46 14.40
CA LYS A 70 -10.76 -8.39 13.58
C LYS A 70 -11.36 -6.98 13.48
N TYR A 71 -11.23 -6.17 14.52
CA TYR A 71 -11.90 -4.85 14.61
C TYR A 71 -10.93 -3.67 14.51
N THR A 72 -9.78 -3.85 13.84
CA THR A 72 -8.77 -2.80 13.69
C THR A 72 -8.80 -2.18 12.30
N TYR A 73 -9.01 -0.86 12.21
CA TYR A 73 -8.96 -0.09 10.96
C TYR A 73 -7.52 0.32 10.58
N MET A 74 -6.61 -0.63 10.65
CA MET A 74 -5.18 -0.50 10.36
C MET A 74 -4.54 -1.89 10.30
N PRO A 75 -3.36 -2.04 9.68
CA PRO A 75 -2.64 -3.31 9.70
C PRO A 75 -2.32 -3.74 11.14
N SER A 76 -2.69 -4.96 11.52
CA SER A 76 -2.55 -5.50 12.87
C SER A 76 -2.01 -6.93 12.85
N VAL A 77 -1.11 -7.24 13.79
CA VAL A 77 -0.51 -8.57 13.92
C VAL A 77 -0.42 -8.98 15.38
N LEU A 78 -0.69 -10.25 15.65
CA LEU A 78 -0.44 -10.88 16.94
C LEU A 78 0.84 -11.70 16.82
N ILE A 79 1.80 -11.45 17.71
CA ILE A 79 3.12 -12.08 17.66
C ILE A 79 3.22 -13.06 18.82
N GLU A 80 3.27 -14.35 18.50
CA GLU A 80 3.66 -15.38 19.45
C GLU A 80 5.19 -15.45 19.53
N THR A 81 5.77 -15.00 20.64
CA THR A 81 7.23 -14.91 20.82
C THR A 81 7.88 -16.27 21.08
N GLY A 82 7.11 -17.27 21.50
CA GLY A 82 7.51 -18.66 21.71
C GLY A 82 6.66 -19.34 22.79
N PHE A 83 7.02 -20.58 23.14
CA PHE A 83 6.30 -21.39 24.11
C PHE A 83 6.95 -21.34 25.50
N LEU A 84 6.27 -20.73 26.48
CA LEU A 84 6.74 -20.72 27.87
C LEU A 84 6.82 -22.12 28.49
N THR A 85 6.00 -23.06 28.02
CA THR A 85 6.00 -24.46 28.45
C THR A 85 7.22 -25.24 27.94
N ASN A 86 7.90 -24.74 26.90
CA ASN A 86 9.14 -25.34 26.41
C ASN A 86 10.32 -24.84 27.27
N LYS A 87 11.06 -25.74 27.93
CA LYS A 87 12.16 -25.37 28.83
C LYS A 87 13.20 -24.43 28.18
N LYS A 88 13.58 -24.65 26.92
CA LYS A 88 14.60 -23.84 26.23
C LYS A 88 14.03 -22.48 25.81
N GLU A 89 12.84 -22.45 25.21
CA GLU A 89 12.22 -21.19 24.78
C GLU A 89 11.79 -20.34 25.98
N GLY A 90 11.18 -20.95 27.00
CA GLY A 90 10.76 -20.26 28.23
C GLY A 90 11.93 -19.61 28.99
N ALA A 91 13.07 -20.30 29.11
CA ALA A 91 14.26 -19.70 29.73
C ALA A 91 14.78 -18.47 28.95
N TYR A 92 14.79 -18.56 27.61
CA TYR A 92 15.17 -17.43 26.75
C TYR A 92 14.21 -16.24 26.90
N LEU A 93 12.89 -16.49 26.84
CA LEU A 93 11.85 -15.46 26.94
C LEU A 93 11.78 -14.82 28.34
N ASN A 94 12.17 -15.55 29.39
CA ASN A 94 12.28 -15.02 30.76
C ASN A 94 13.59 -14.26 31.00
N SER A 95 14.58 -14.38 30.11
CA SER A 95 15.84 -13.67 30.26
C SER A 95 15.72 -12.21 29.79
N LYS A 96 16.39 -11.28 30.50
CA LYS A 96 16.46 -9.88 30.08
C LYS A 96 17.04 -9.71 28.67
N ASN A 97 18.03 -10.53 28.31
CA ASN A 97 18.64 -10.49 26.99
C ASN A 97 17.66 -10.93 25.90
N GLY A 98 16.97 -12.06 26.08
CA GLY A 98 16.00 -12.56 25.11
C GLY A 98 14.82 -11.61 24.91
N GLN A 99 14.33 -10.96 25.97
CA GLN A 99 13.30 -9.91 25.86
C GLN A 99 13.79 -8.71 25.05
N LYS A 100 15.03 -8.26 25.28
CA LYS A 100 15.64 -7.14 24.55
C LYS A 100 15.82 -7.47 23.06
N GLU A 101 16.32 -8.66 22.75
CA GLU A 101 16.51 -9.15 21.38
C GLU A 101 15.19 -9.29 20.62
N MET A 102 14.15 -9.82 21.29
CA MET A 102 12.80 -9.94 20.73
C MET A 102 12.21 -8.57 20.43
N ALA A 103 12.26 -7.64 21.40
CA ALA A 103 11.76 -6.28 21.22
C ALA A 103 12.49 -5.55 20.09
N ALA A 104 13.82 -5.66 20.01
CA ALA A 104 14.61 -5.07 18.93
C ALA A 104 14.24 -5.64 17.56
N SER A 105 14.00 -6.95 17.47
CA SER A 105 13.61 -7.63 16.24
C SER A 105 12.23 -7.19 15.76
N ILE A 106 11.26 -7.05 16.67
CA ILE A 106 9.92 -6.53 16.37
C ILE A 106 10.02 -5.07 15.88
N ALA A 107 10.77 -4.22 16.59
CA ALA A 107 10.98 -2.84 16.19
C ALA A 107 11.61 -2.72 14.79
N LYS A 108 12.62 -3.55 14.50
CA LYS A 108 13.26 -3.64 13.17
C LYS A 108 12.25 -4.04 12.08
N GLY A 109 11.34 -4.97 12.38
CA GLY A 109 10.27 -5.38 11.46
C GLY A 109 9.30 -4.24 11.16
N ILE A 110 8.87 -3.50 12.19
CA ILE A 110 7.99 -2.33 12.05
C ILE A 110 8.68 -1.23 11.21
N ILE A 111 9.96 -0.95 11.46
CA ILE A 111 10.73 0.04 10.69
C ILE A 111 10.85 -0.39 9.22
N LYS A 112 11.17 -1.66 8.95
CA LYS A 112 11.23 -2.19 7.57
C LYS A 112 9.88 -2.07 6.87
N TYR A 113 8.79 -2.40 7.56
CA TYR A 113 7.44 -2.26 7.02
C TYR A 113 7.13 -0.81 6.69
N LYS A 114 7.35 0.12 7.65
CA LYS A 114 7.16 1.55 7.44
C LYS A 114 7.96 2.07 6.25
N ASN A 115 9.22 1.66 6.10
CA ASN A 115 10.05 2.06 4.96
C ASN A 115 9.50 1.50 3.65
N LYS A 116 9.06 0.25 3.63
CA LYS A 116 8.46 -0.38 2.45
C LYS A 116 7.16 0.32 2.02
N ILE A 117 6.27 0.62 2.96
CA ILE A 117 5.04 1.39 2.70
C ILE A 117 5.35 2.84 2.32
N ARG A 118 6.38 3.46 2.92
CA ARG A 118 6.84 4.78 2.52
C ARG A 118 7.37 4.77 1.10
N THR A 119 8.15 3.77 0.68
CA THR A 119 8.59 3.65 -0.72
C THR A 119 7.41 3.52 -1.69
N PHE A 120 6.31 2.88 -1.28
CA PHE A 120 5.08 2.85 -2.08
C PHE A 120 4.28 4.17 -2.06
N SER A 121 4.33 4.93 -0.95
CA SER A 121 3.66 6.24 -0.81
C SER A 121 4.48 7.40 -1.38
N THR A 122 5.80 7.26 -1.40
CA THR A 122 6.73 8.06 -2.16
C THR A 122 6.84 7.44 -3.54
N GLY A 123 5.82 7.70 -4.38
CA GLY A 123 6.19 8.13 -5.73
C GLY A 123 7.30 9.20 -5.58
N PRO A 124 8.32 9.21 -6.44
CA PRO A 124 9.59 9.89 -6.18
C PRO A 124 9.35 11.31 -5.65
N SER A 125 9.48 11.47 -4.34
CA SER A 125 9.74 12.76 -3.70
C SER A 125 11.24 12.83 -3.49
N SER A 126 11.98 12.77 -4.59
CA SER A 126 13.23 13.50 -4.67
C SER A 126 12.84 14.96 -4.89
N SER A 127 13.02 15.76 -3.84
CA SER A 127 13.38 17.16 -4.02
C SER A 127 14.44 17.26 -5.11
N PHE A 128 14.16 18.08 -6.11
CA PHE A 128 14.99 18.35 -7.28
C PHE A 128 16.48 18.51 -6.91
N ILE A 129 17.30 17.55 -7.33
CA ILE A 129 18.60 17.86 -7.90
C ILE A 129 18.51 17.40 -9.35
N VAL A 130 18.57 18.38 -10.25
CA VAL A 130 18.84 18.16 -11.66
C VAL A 130 20.19 17.47 -11.74
N LYS A 131 20.18 16.16 -11.97
CA LYS A 131 21.23 15.52 -12.74
C LYS A 131 20.59 15.11 -14.05
N GLU A 132 21.05 15.77 -15.11
CA GLU A 132 20.92 15.28 -16.48
C GLU A 132 21.53 13.88 -16.50
N ASP A 133 20.67 12.86 -16.46
CA ASP A 133 21.01 11.54 -16.99
C ASP A 133 20.19 11.36 -18.25
N ASN A 134 20.90 11.28 -19.38
CA ASN A 134 20.40 10.96 -20.72
C ASN A 134 19.84 9.53 -20.78
N SER A 135 18.79 9.25 -20.01
CA SER A 135 17.96 8.06 -20.16
C SER A 135 16.56 8.53 -20.56
N ASN A 136 16.14 8.18 -21.77
CA ASN A 136 14.80 8.47 -22.27
C ASN A 136 13.78 7.92 -21.28
N ASN A 137 13.16 8.80 -20.47
CA ASN A 137 12.26 8.41 -19.39
C ASN A 137 10.85 8.23 -19.95
N LEU A 138 10.73 7.28 -20.88
CA LEU A 138 9.53 6.93 -21.60
C LEU A 138 8.67 6.00 -20.72
N ASN A 139 7.45 6.42 -20.40
CA ASN A 139 6.57 5.63 -19.53
C ASN A 139 5.08 5.82 -19.82
N LEU A 140 4.29 4.84 -19.39
CA LEU A 140 2.85 4.74 -19.52
C LEU A 140 2.21 4.76 -18.13
N LYS A 141 1.13 5.52 -18.00
CA LYS A 141 0.31 5.60 -16.78
C LYS A 141 -1.17 5.49 -17.13
N ILE A 142 -1.97 4.96 -16.20
CA ILE A 142 -3.39 4.74 -16.44
C ILE A 142 -4.13 5.92 -15.81
N GLN A 143 -4.61 6.85 -16.63
CA GLN A 143 -5.41 7.97 -16.14
C GLN A 143 -6.77 7.43 -15.68
N ILE A 144 -7.12 7.63 -14.42
CA ILE A 144 -8.35 7.09 -13.82
C ILE A 144 -9.37 8.18 -13.47
N ALA A 145 -8.92 9.42 -13.25
CA ALA A 145 -9.81 10.53 -12.92
C ALA A 145 -9.20 11.88 -13.32
N SER A 146 -10.06 12.90 -13.43
CA SER A 146 -9.67 14.30 -13.59
C SER A 146 -10.70 15.19 -12.91
N GLY A 147 -10.25 16.29 -12.31
CA GLY A 147 -11.16 17.21 -11.61
C GLY A 147 -10.49 18.50 -11.15
N SER A 148 -11.29 19.49 -10.76
CA SER A 148 -10.80 20.78 -10.27
C SER A 148 -10.49 20.79 -8.77
N LYS A 149 -11.09 19.87 -8.00
CA LYS A 149 -10.82 19.67 -6.57
C LYS A 149 -9.65 18.71 -6.38
N PHE A 150 -8.74 19.06 -5.48
CA PHE A 150 -7.68 18.14 -5.08
C PHE A 150 -8.25 17.01 -4.22
N LEU A 151 -8.00 15.78 -4.67
CA LEU A 151 -8.18 14.54 -3.94
C LEU A 151 -6.82 14.00 -3.46
N PRO A 152 -6.64 13.75 -2.15
CA PRO A 152 -5.46 13.08 -1.61
C PRO A 152 -5.24 11.69 -2.22
N LEU A 153 -3.97 11.32 -2.47
CA LEU A 153 -3.56 10.02 -3.03
C LEU A 153 -3.69 8.87 -2.02
N LYS A 154 -4.93 8.58 -1.63
CA LYS A 154 -5.26 7.50 -0.71
C LYS A 154 -6.18 6.51 -1.41
N SER A 155 -5.95 5.21 -1.22
CA SER A 155 -6.66 4.13 -1.92
C SER A 155 -8.19 4.25 -1.84
N TYR A 156 -8.72 4.69 -0.70
CA TYR A 156 -10.15 4.91 -0.51
C TYR A 156 -10.76 5.96 -1.46
N ASN A 157 -10.02 7.01 -1.83
CA ASN A 157 -10.46 8.00 -2.83
C ASN A 157 -10.47 7.41 -4.26
N PHE A 158 -9.84 6.27 -4.46
CA PHE A 158 -9.66 5.63 -5.76
C PHE A 158 -10.08 4.16 -5.76
N LYS A 159 -11.15 3.83 -5.02
CA LYS A 159 -11.79 2.50 -5.03
C LYS A 159 -10.83 1.34 -4.71
N GLY A 160 -9.86 1.55 -3.83
CA GLY A 160 -8.89 0.53 -3.42
C GLY A 160 -7.67 0.41 -4.34
N LEU A 161 -7.55 1.23 -5.39
CA LEU A 161 -6.32 1.30 -6.17
C LEU A 161 -5.19 1.93 -5.35
N SER A 162 -4.06 1.24 -5.25
CA SER A 162 -2.80 1.73 -4.67
C SER A 162 -1.84 2.18 -5.79
N GLN A 163 -0.67 2.73 -5.45
CA GLN A 163 0.32 3.20 -6.45
C GLN A 163 -0.20 4.33 -7.33
N LEU A 164 -0.64 5.41 -6.68
CA LEU A 164 -1.30 6.54 -7.31
C LEU A 164 -0.33 7.71 -7.51
N SER A 165 -0.55 8.48 -8.57
CA SER A 165 0.12 9.77 -8.78
C SER A 165 -0.85 10.80 -9.35
N TYR A 166 -0.50 12.09 -9.28
CA TYR A 166 -1.28 13.14 -9.94
C TYR A 166 -0.38 14.11 -10.71
N SER A 167 -0.96 14.77 -11.70
CA SER A 167 -0.39 15.95 -12.36
C SER A 167 -1.37 17.11 -12.26
N LYS A 168 -0.86 18.32 -12.02
CA LYS A 168 -1.68 19.55 -12.00
C LYS A 168 -1.38 20.38 -13.23
N ASN A 169 -2.39 20.62 -14.06
CA ASN A 169 -2.30 21.54 -15.20
C ASN A 169 -3.31 22.67 -14.96
N GLY A 170 -2.81 23.84 -14.55
CA GLY A 170 -3.65 24.97 -14.16
C GLY A 170 -4.52 24.65 -12.94
N LYS A 171 -5.85 24.74 -13.10
CA LYS A 171 -6.83 24.42 -12.04
C LYS A 171 -7.24 22.95 -11.98
N ASN A 172 -6.82 22.13 -12.96
CA ASN A 172 -7.27 20.75 -13.07
C ASN A 172 -6.17 19.78 -12.60
N TYR A 173 -6.60 18.81 -11.80
CA TYR A 173 -5.84 17.66 -11.36
C TYR A 173 -6.19 16.47 -12.24
N LYS A 174 -5.17 15.71 -12.65
CA LYS A 174 -5.32 14.41 -13.31
C LYS A 174 -4.67 13.35 -12.46
N TYR A 175 -5.37 12.23 -12.27
CA TYR A 175 -4.95 11.14 -11.41
C TYR A 175 -4.61 9.91 -12.22
N TYR A 176 -3.54 9.24 -11.83
CA TYR A 176 -3.01 8.08 -12.52
C TYR A 176 -2.78 6.92 -11.57
N PHE A 177 -3.07 5.72 -12.06
CA PHE A 177 -2.81 4.42 -11.44
C PHE A 177 -1.62 3.75 -12.14
N GLU A 178 -0.64 3.31 -11.34
CA GLU A 178 0.57 2.62 -11.78
C GLU A 178 1.46 3.40 -12.77
N ASN A 179 2.67 2.91 -12.98
CA ASN A 179 3.61 3.42 -13.97
C ASN A 179 4.40 2.27 -14.60
N THR A 180 4.52 2.23 -15.92
CA THR A 180 5.27 1.18 -16.62
C THR A 180 5.76 1.62 -18.00
N ASP A 181 6.91 1.11 -18.41
CA ASP A 181 7.46 1.17 -19.77
C ASP A 181 6.81 0.14 -20.73
N SER A 182 6.16 -0.89 -20.20
CA SER A 182 5.60 -1.98 -21.00
C SER A 182 4.13 -1.78 -21.34
N TYR A 183 3.81 -1.73 -22.63
CA TYR A 183 2.42 -1.66 -23.10
C TYR A 183 1.56 -2.85 -22.66
N SER A 184 2.16 -4.05 -22.56
CA SER A 184 1.46 -5.24 -22.06
C SER A 184 1.03 -5.09 -20.60
N LYS A 185 1.94 -4.60 -19.74
CA LYS A 185 1.60 -4.29 -18.33
C LYS A 185 0.58 -3.15 -18.24
N ALA A 186 0.70 -2.12 -19.07
CA ALA A 186 -0.26 -1.02 -19.09
C ALA A 186 -1.69 -1.49 -19.42
N LYS A 187 -1.85 -2.45 -20.34
CA LYS A 187 -3.13 -3.10 -20.61
C LYS A 187 -3.66 -3.85 -19.39
N GLN A 188 -2.82 -4.61 -18.68
CA GLN A 188 -3.24 -5.32 -17.47
C GLN A 188 -3.71 -4.33 -16.37
N TYR A 189 -3.00 -3.22 -16.19
CA TYR A 189 -3.38 -2.18 -15.24
C TYR A 189 -4.67 -1.45 -15.64
N LEU A 190 -4.86 -1.21 -16.94
CA LEU A 190 -6.10 -0.65 -17.47
C LEU A 190 -7.29 -1.56 -17.14
N GLU A 191 -7.17 -2.86 -17.41
CA GLU A 191 -8.22 -3.83 -17.11
C GLU A 191 -8.52 -3.89 -15.60
N LYS A 192 -7.49 -3.84 -14.76
CA LYS A 192 -7.66 -3.75 -13.31
C LYS A 192 -8.43 -2.50 -12.88
N ALA A 193 -8.07 -1.33 -13.40
CA ALA A 193 -8.76 -0.07 -13.09
C ALA A 193 -10.23 -0.09 -13.55
N LYS A 194 -10.50 -0.64 -14.75
CA LYS A 194 -11.86 -0.78 -15.27
C LYS A 194 -12.72 -1.74 -14.45
N LYS A 195 -12.17 -2.90 -14.04
CA LYS A 195 -12.85 -3.88 -13.18
C LYS A 195 -13.28 -3.29 -11.84
N VAL A 196 -12.44 -2.43 -11.26
CA VAL A 196 -12.72 -1.72 -10.00
C VAL A 196 -13.73 -0.56 -10.20
N GLY A 197 -14.06 -0.22 -11.45
CA GLY A 197 -15.16 0.70 -11.79
C GLY A 197 -14.70 2.06 -12.31
N PHE A 198 -13.45 2.21 -12.74
CA PHE A 198 -13.00 3.35 -13.55
C PHE A 198 -13.21 3.04 -15.03
N LYS A 199 -14.47 3.11 -15.49
CA LYS A 199 -14.86 2.72 -16.86
C LYS A 199 -14.16 3.58 -17.92
N ASP A 200 -13.94 4.86 -17.61
CA ASP A 200 -13.28 5.84 -18.48
C ASP A 200 -11.75 5.87 -18.31
N ALA A 201 -11.18 4.86 -17.64
CA ALA A 201 -9.73 4.77 -17.53
C ALA A 201 -9.09 4.64 -18.91
N ILE A 202 -7.96 5.34 -19.11
CA ILE A 202 -7.22 5.34 -20.37
C ILE A 202 -5.72 5.22 -20.14
N ILE A 203 -5.01 4.60 -21.09
CA ILE A 203 -3.55 4.59 -21.10
C ILE A 203 -3.06 5.93 -21.62
N THR A 204 -2.08 6.51 -20.93
CA THR A 204 -1.45 7.78 -21.30
C THR A 204 0.05 7.62 -21.34
N ALA A 205 0.68 8.10 -22.40
CA ALA A 205 2.11 8.02 -22.63
C ALA A 205 2.82 9.33 -22.26
N PHE A 206 4.03 9.19 -21.71
CA PHE A 206 4.88 10.30 -21.30
C PHE A 206 6.31 10.06 -21.76
N ASN A 207 6.94 11.12 -22.26
CA ASN A 207 8.39 11.17 -22.48
C ASN A 207 8.95 12.34 -21.66
N ASN A 208 9.91 12.04 -20.78
CA ASN A 208 10.54 13.04 -19.90
C ASN A 208 9.51 13.88 -19.13
N GLY A 209 8.44 13.22 -18.67
CA GLY A 209 7.34 13.85 -17.92
C GLY A 209 6.33 14.64 -18.76
N LYS A 210 6.56 14.85 -20.06
CA LYS A 210 5.60 15.47 -20.98
C LYS A 210 4.74 14.42 -21.64
N ARG A 211 3.42 14.67 -21.69
CA ARG A 211 2.48 13.77 -22.35
C ARG A 211 2.75 13.76 -23.86
N ILE A 212 2.81 12.57 -24.45
CA ILE A 212 2.98 12.34 -25.89
C ILE A 212 1.81 11.53 -26.44
N SER A 213 1.69 11.45 -27.77
CA SER A 213 0.72 10.55 -28.40
C SER A 213 1.16 9.09 -28.23
N MET A 214 0.21 8.15 -28.39
CA MET A 214 0.54 6.73 -28.34
C MET A 214 1.39 6.30 -29.55
N ASP A 215 1.21 6.96 -30.69
CA ASP A 215 1.99 6.71 -31.91
C ASP A 215 3.46 7.13 -31.70
N ASP A 216 3.67 8.32 -31.14
CA ASP A 216 5.02 8.79 -30.77
C ASP A 216 5.69 7.85 -29.76
N PHE A 217 4.91 7.31 -28.80
CA PHE A 217 5.42 6.35 -27.84
C PHE A 217 5.95 5.10 -28.54
N PHE A 218 5.19 4.53 -29.48
CA PHE A 218 5.64 3.34 -30.21
C PHE A 218 6.84 3.65 -31.12
N ILE A 219 6.88 4.82 -31.75
CA ILE A 219 8.01 5.25 -32.59
C ILE A 219 9.29 5.38 -31.74
N ILE A 220 9.21 6.04 -30.59
CA ILE A 220 10.35 6.25 -29.69
C ILE A 220 10.78 4.94 -29.02
N ASN A 221 9.84 4.05 -28.69
CA ASN A 221 10.12 2.77 -28.05
C ASN A 221 10.63 1.68 -29.03
N SER A 222 10.59 1.95 -30.34
CA SER A 222 11.07 1.02 -31.39
C SER A 222 12.48 1.35 -31.90
N ASN A 223 13.05 2.48 -31.48
CA ASN A 223 14.43 2.90 -31.75
C ASN A 223 15.31 2.68 -30.52
#